data_AF-A0A8T6XDV6-F1
#
_entry.id   AF-A0A8T6XDV6-F1
#
_cell.length_a   1.000
_cell.length_b   1.000
_cell.length_c   1.000
_cell.angle_alpha   90.00
_cell.angle_beta   90.00
_cell.angle_gamma   90.00
#
_symmetry.space_group_name_H-M   'P 1'
#
loop_
_entity.id
_entity.type
_entity.pdbx_description
1 polymer ?
#
loop_
_entity_poly.entity_id
_entity_poly.type
_entity_poly.pdbx_seq_one_letter_code
_entity_poly.pdbx_strand_id
1 'polypeptide(L)'
;DRIVFQDERHGNRDIYLYNATSSALQRITTDSSTQTRPDIHGDVVVWHDYRNGWRNTDVYMFDLARGRESRITTNGSHQRYPVVYGNIIAWTDERYGNSDIFMYDLSTGNETQITTNASNQLNPAIHGDRIVWEDLRNGNADIYMYTISNGTTTQLTTDAFAQRSPAIHGDTIVWQDERHGSRDIYHYDLSTGNETRMTTSRFFQELPAVYGGRTVWQDSRNPAANKDIWMGVLRPDRDDDGTEDGSDMFPDDPAAANDTDGDGFPDMWNPGKSEWDSTSVPRLRLDGFPLDPAASMDTDGDGYPDEWNEGMTQNDSTSDPKLRLDDFPNDIAASLDTDGDTIPDEWNPGQCQENSTTDLVIDKFPYDPAACLDSDDDGFPDRFNPGKTAEDSTSDPPLRVDDVPLDPAASTDTDGDGYPDEWNEGMSEANSTTGLHLDLWPD
;
A
#
# COMPACT_ATOMS: atom_id res chain seq x y z
N ASP A 1 13.69 -2.09 24.30
CA ASP A 1 14.63 -2.96 25.07
C ASP A 1 14.89 -2.43 26.49
N ARG A 2 14.75 -1.12 26.73
CA ARG A 2 14.92 -0.48 28.03
C ARG A 2 13.59 -0.22 28.72
N ILE A 3 13.54 -0.40 30.03
CA ILE A 3 12.38 -0.14 30.89
C ILE A 3 12.83 0.77 32.02
N VAL A 4 12.15 1.90 32.20
CA VAL A 4 12.31 2.73 33.39
C VAL A 4 11.18 2.51 34.37
N PHE A 5 11.49 2.45 35.65
CA PHE A 5 10.51 2.24 36.70
C PHE A 5 10.95 2.88 38.01
N GLN A 6 9.99 3.12 38.89
CA GLN A 6 10.23 3.63 40.24
C GLN A 6 10.19 2.49 41.26
N ASP A 7 11.07 2.51 42.25
CA ASP A 7 11.16 1.47 43.29
C ASP A 7 11.57 2.07 44.66
N GLU A 8 10.99 1.57 45.75
CA GLU A 8 11.20 2.02 47.14
C GLU A 8 12.24 1.20 47.92
N ARG A 9 13.01 0.33 47.27
CA ARG A 9 13.98 -0.57 47.91
C ARG A 9 15.07 0.12 48.77
N HIS A 10 15.20 1.44 48.70
CA HIS A 10 16.16 2.23 49.48
C HIS A 10 15.52 3.27 50.42
N GLY A 11 14.22 3.14 50.72
CA GLY A 11 13.52 3.96 51.71
C GLY A 11 12.87 5.24 51.14
N ASN A 12 13.31 5.69 49.97
CA ASN A 12 12.65 6.65 49.09
C ASN A 12 12.38 5.98 47.73
N ARG A 13 11.47 6.53 46.92
CA ARG A 13 11.32 6.09 45.53
C ARG A 13 12.47 6.65 44.72
N ASP A 14 13.22 5.78 44.06
CA ASP A 14 14.21 6.14 43.06
C ASP A 14 13.80 5.61 41.69
N ILE A 15 14.37 6.21 40.64
CA ILE A 15 14.21 5.74 39.26
C ILE A 15 15.30 4.73 38.94
N TYR A 16 14.89 3.63 38.32
CA TYR A 16 15.76 2.55 37.83
C TYR A 16 15.56 2.35 36.35
N LEU A 17 16.62 1.90 35.69
CA LEU A 17 16.65 1.48 34.30
C LEU A 17 17.01 0.00 34.25
N TYR A 18 16.15 -0.81 33.65
CA TYR A 18 16.40 -2.20 33.33
C TYR A 18 16.56 -2.38 31.83
N ASN A 19 17.67 -2.99 31.42
CA ASN A 19 17.90 -3.37 30.04
C ASN A 19 17.48 -4.84 29.87
N ALA A 20 16.40 -5.07 29.12
CA ALA A 20 15.82 -6.39 28.94
C ALA A 20 16.75 -7.36 28.18
N THR A 21 17.58 -6.84 27.28
CA THR A 21 18.50 -7.65 26.46
C THR A 21 19.70 -8.15 27.26
N SER A 22 20.27 -7.32 28.11
CA SER A 22 21.46 -7.63 28.92
C SER A 22 21.15 -8.05 30.36
N SER A 23 19.89 -7.92 30.78
CA SER A 23 19.45 -8.06 32.18
C SER A 23 20.17 -7.10 33.15
N ALA A 24 20.82 -6.06 32.64
CA ALA A 24 21.49 -5.06 33.47
C ALA A 24 20.46 -4.17 34.17
N LEU A 25 20.66 -3.95 35.47
CA LEU A 25 19.88 -3.02 36.29
C LEU A 25 20.77 -1.87 36.75
N GLN A 26 20.34 -0.64 36.48
CA GLN A 26 21.02 0.58 36.90
C GLN A 26 20.05 1.46 37.70
N ARG A 27 20.52 2.01 38.83
CA ARG A 27 19.82 3.09 39.54
C ARG A 27 20.17 4.41 38.86
N ILE A 28 19.16 5.18 38.46
CA ILE A 28 19.31 6.47 37.76
C ILE A 28 19.39 7.62 38.74
N THR A 29 18.52 7.66 39.75
CA THR A 29 18.48 8.76 40.75
C THR A 29 19.08 8.32 42.07
N THR A 30 19.84 9.21 42.72
CA THR A 30 20.46 8.93 44.03
C THR A 30 20.13 9.97 45.11
N ASP A 31 19.34 10.98 44.77
CA ASP A 31 18.89 11.99 45.74
C ASP A 31 17.95 11.35 46.77
N SER A 32 18.08 11.74 48.04
CA SER A 32 17.31 11.17 49.16
C SER A 32 15.80 11.47 49.11
N SER A 33 15.37 12.35 48.22
CA SER A 33 13.97 12.71 48.02
C SER A 33 13.24 11.65 47.19
N THR A 34 11.91 11.72 47.13
CA THR A 34 11.13 10.85 46.25
C THR A 34 11.30 11.28 44.78
N GLN A 35 11.49 10.33 43.88
CA GLN A 35 11.38 10.50 42.43
C GLN A 35 10.39 9.48 41.86
N THR A 36 9.51 9.92 40.97
CA THR A 36 8.42 9.08 40.47
C THR A 36 8.10 9.35 38.99
N ARG A 37 7.06 8.70 38.43
CA ARG A 37 6.56 8.92 37.05
C ARG A 37 7.69 9.05 36.01
N PRO A 38 8.60 8.06 35.93
CA PRO A 38 9.66 8.13 34.94
C PRO A 38 9.10 7.88 33.54
N ASP A 39 9.71 8.51 32.55
CA ASP A 39 9.53 8.20 31.14
C ASP A 39 10.88 8.15 30.41
N ILE A 40 10.95 7.45 29.28
CA ILE A 40 12.19 7.27 28.52
C ILE A 40 11.95 7.29 27.01
N HIS A 41 12.79 8.05 26.31
CA HIS A 41 12.94 7.93 24.86
C HIS A 41 14.40 8.09 24.47
N GLY A 42 14.91 7.17 23.65
CA GLY A 42 16.33 7.12 23.32
C GLY A 42 17.19 7.10 24.58
N ASP A 43 18.10 8.06 24.69
CA ASP A 43 19.02 8.18 25.83
C ASP A 43 18.57 9.17 26.91
N VAL A 44 17.32 9.62 26.85
CA VAL A 44 16.78 10.59 27.81
C VAL A 44 15.77 9.91 28.73
N VAL A 45 16.04 9.93 30.02
CA VAL A 45 15.10 9.54 31.08
C VAL A 45 14.61 10.81 31.77
N VAL A 46 13.30 10.99 31.94
CA VAL A 46 12.71 12.13 32.66
C VAL A 46 11.89 11.66 33.86
N TRP A 47 11.77 12.49 34.90
CA TRP A 47 10.95 12.20 36.08
C TRP A 47 10.51 13.48 36.80
N HIS A 48 9.46 13.38 37.63
CA HIS A 48 9.16 14.42 38.63
C HIS A 48 9.89 14.14 39.96
N ASP A 49 10.46 15.20 40.52
CA ASP A 49 11.38 15.13 41.65
C ASP A 49 10.88 15.99 42.82
N TYR A 50 10.91 15.42 44.02
CA TYR A 50 10.43 16.06 45.24
C TYR A 50 11.52 16.80 46.04
N ARG A 51 12.74 16.92 45.51
CA ARG A 51 13.87 17.53 46.25
C ARG A 51 13.71 19.00 46.62
N ASN A 52 12.86 19.72 45.89
CA ASN A 52 12.53 21.11 46.20
C ASN A 52 11.26 21.25 47.06
N GLY A 53 10.73 20.13 47.54
CA GLY A 53 9.64 20.03 48.50
C GLY A 53 8.33 19.54 47.89
N TRP A 54 7.45 19.02 48.75
CA TRP A 54 6.15 18.47 48.35
C TRP A 54 5.19 19.46 47.69
N ARG A 55 5.49 20.77 47.72
CA ARG A 55 4.72 21.84 47.08
C ARG A 55 5.42 22.48 45.89
N ASN A 56 6.59 21.96 45.51
CA ASN A 56 7.44 22.48 44.46
C ASN A 56 8.20 21.30 43.85
N THR A 57 7.47 20.50 43.08
CA THR A 57 8.03 19.37 42.34
C THR A 57 8.54 19.86 41.00
N ASP A 58 9.72 19.41 40.59
CA ASP A 58 10.32 19.80 39.32
C ASP A 58 10.50 18.62 38.39
N VAL A 59 10.64 18.91 37.10
CA VAL A 59 11.06 17.94 36.10
C VAL A 59 12.58 17.89 36.04
N TYR A 60 13.11 16.68 36.12
CA TYR A 60 14.52 16.39 35.91
C TYR A 60 14.68 15.42 34.74
N MET A 61 15.88 15.41 34.18
CA MET A 61 16.30 14.47 33.16
C MET A 61 17.65 13.82 33.52
N PHE A 62 17.88 12.63 32.99
CA PHE A 62 19.17 11.96 32.95
C PHE A 62 19.50 11.61 31.51
N ASP A 63 20.63 12.12 31.05
CA ASP A 63 21.21 11.77 29.76
C ASP A 63 22.09 10.53 29.94
N LEU A 64 21.62 9.40 29.42
CA LEU A 64 22.29 8.10 29.50
C LEU A 64 23.60 8.08 28.70
N ALA A 65 23.66 8.79 27.57
CA ALA A 65 24.85 8.83 26.73
C ALA A 65 25.98 9.63 27.39
N ARG A 66 25.64 10.70 28.12
CA ARG A 66 26.59 11.58 28.81
C ARG A 66 26.78 11.22 30.29
N GLY A 67 25.93 10.36 30.84
CA GLY A 67 25.90 10.04 32.27
C GLY A 67 25.62 11.26 33.15
N ARG A 68 24.74 12.16 32.70
CA ARG A 68 24.53 13.48 33.33
C ARG A 68 23.07 13.71 33.70
N GLU A 69 22.84 14.05 34.95
CA GLU A 69 21.57 14.59 35.45
C GLU A 69 21.48 16.11 35.20
N SER A 70 20.31 16.58 34.79
CA SER A 70 19.98 18.01 34.64
C SER A 70 18.56 18.30 35.14
N ARG A 71 18.37 19.47 35.74
CA ARG A 71 17.04 20.00 36.10
C ARG A 71 16.46 20.73 34.89
N ILE A 72 15.21 20.44 34.51
CA ILE A 72 14.52 21.07 33.39
C ILE A 72 13.76 22.31 33.85
N THR A 73 12.96 22.18 34.91
CA THR A 73 12.11 23.27 35.41
C THR A 73 12.71 23.89 36.66
N THR A 74 12.65 25.23 36.79
CA THR A 74 13.18 25.93 37.98
C THR A 74 12.16 26.84 38.67
N ASN A 75 10.90 26.79 38.25
CA ASN A 75 9.82 27.57 38.85
C ASN A 75 9.52 27.05 40.28
N GLY A 76 8.81 27.83 41.10
CA GLY A 76 8.44 27.47 42.47
C GLY A 76 7.13 26.70 42.62
N SER A 77 6.45 26.39 41.51
CA SER A 77 5.17 25.67 41.46
C SER A 77 5.36 24.18 41.15
N HIS A 78 4.26 23.42 41.12
CA HIS A 78 4.30 22.01 40.75
C HIS A 78 4.47 21.79 39.24
N GLN A 79 5.50 21.04 38.85
CA GLN A 79 5.61 20.38 37.56
C GLN A 79 5.53 18.86 37.74
N ARG A 80 4.66 18.21 36.97
CA ARG A 80 4.28 16.79 37.14
C ARG A 80 4.07 16.11 35.80
N TYR A 81 4.12 14.77 35.83
CA TYR A 81 3.85 13.90 34.69
C TYR A 81 4.68 14.24 33.45
N PRO A 82 6.01 14.29 33.57
CA PRO A 82 6.85 14.51 32.41
C PRO A 82 6.79 13.30 31.47
N VAL A 83 6.77 13.59 30.17
CA VAL A 83 6.88 12.63 29.07
C VAL A 83 7.93 13.10 28.08
N VAL A 84 8.57 12.19 27.34
CA VAL A 84 9.66 12.52 26.42
C VAL A 84 9.55 11.76 25.11
N TYR A 85 9.75 12.46 23.98
CA TYR A 85 9.95 11.85 22.67
C TYR A 85 10.95 12.69 21.86
N GLY A 86 11.96 12.03 21.30
CA GLY A 86 13.08 12.70 20.63
C GLY A 86 13.74 13.74 21.55
N ASN A 87 13.69 15.00 21.13
CA ASN A 87 14.24 16.15 21.87
C ASN A 87 13.19 16.90 22.69
N ILE A 88 11.93 16.45 22.70
CA ILE A 88 10.84 17.18 23.33
C ILE A 88 10.48 16.51 24.66
N ILE A 89 10.49 17.31 25.73
CA ILE A 89 9.94 16.94 27.03
C ILE A 89 8.66 17.74 27.24
N ALA A 90 7.54 17.09 27.55
CA ALA A 90 6.28 17.77 27.89
C ALA A 90 5.85 17.43 29.32
N TRP A 91 5.18 18.36 30.00
CA TRP A 91 4.71 18.16 31.39
C TRP A 91 3.49 19.01 31.72
N THR A 92 2.85 18.70 32.84
CA THR A 92 1.82 19.54 33.47
C THR A 92 2.46 20.52 34.44
N ASP A 93 2.16 21.81 34.32
CA ASP A 93 2.72 22.91 35.14
C ASP A 93 1.62 23.71 35.84
N GLU A 94 1.78 23.99 37.13
CA GLU A 94 0.81 24.77 37.94
C GLU A 94 1.26 26.22 38.21
N ARG A 95 2.21 26.77 37.44
CA ARG A 95 2.78 28.11 37.67
C ARG A 95 1.79 29.28 37.58
N TYR A 96 0.64 29.09 36.94
CA TYR A 96 -0.37 30.15 36.74
C TYR A 96 -1.70 29.92 37.49
N GLY A 97 -1.72 28.98 38.46
CA GLY A 97 -2.85 28.77 39.36
C GLY A 97 -3.88 27.73 38.87
N ASN A 98 -3.82 27.35 37.59
CA ASN A 98 -4.39 26.15 37.00
C ASN A 98 -3.25 25.25 36.49
N SER A 99 -3.58 24.02 36.09
CA SER A 99 -2.64 23.14 35.39
C SER A 99 -2.65 23.45 33.89
N ASP A 100 -1.49 23.70 33.32
CA ASP A 100 -1.28 23.90 31.87
C ASP A 100 -0.25 22.90 31.34
N ILE A 101 -0.28 22.61 30.03
CA ILE A 101 0.75 21.80 29.37
C ILE A 101 1.88 22.71 28.88
N PHE A 102 3.11 22.32 29.20
CA PHE A 102 4.34 22.94 28.74
C PHE A 102 5.19 21.94 27.99
N MET A 103 6.07 22.44 27.12
CA MET A 103 7.13 21.66 26.50
C MET A 103 8.50 22.34 26.63
N TYR A 104 9.55 21.53 26.58
CA TYR A 104 10.95 21.94 26.50
C TYR A 104 11.60 21.21 25.34
N ASP A 105 12.21 21.97 24.44
CA ASP A 105 13.00 21.43 23.33
C ASP A 105 14.48 21.39 23.73
N LEU A 106 15.01 20.19 23.92
CA LEU A 106 16.40 19.92 24.27
C LEU A 106 17.40 20.40 23.20
N SER A 107 16.97 20.54 21.95
CA SER A 107 17.84 20.97 20.85
C SER A 107 18.05 22.49 20.82
N THR A 108 17.02 23.26 21.17
CA THR A 108 17.06 24.73 21.19
C THR A 108 17.22 25.32 22.60
N GLY A 109 16.91 24.53 23.62
CA GLY A 109 16.86 24.97 25.01
C GLY A 109 15.62 25.81 25.35
N ASN A 110 14.61 25.82 24.49
CA ASN A 110 13.42 26.67 24.63
C ASN A 110 12.31 25.97 25.40
N GLU A 111 11.77 26.66 26.40
CA GLU A 111 10.52 26.31 27.08
C GLU A 111 9.33 27.03 26.40
N THR A 112 8.25 26.30 26.12
CA THR A 112 7.04 26.83 25.49
C THR A 112 5.80 26.39 26.27
N GLN A 113 4.91 27.33 26.58
CA GLN A 113 3.57 27.04 27.10
C GLN A 113 2.65 26.63 25.94
N ILE A 114 2.06 25.44 26.02
CA ILE A 114 1.17 24.90 24.97
C ILE A 114 -0.27 25.35 25.23
N THR A 115 -0.72 25.34 26.49
CA THR A 115 -2.11 25.66 26.86
C THR A 115 -2.18 26.88 27.77
N THR A 116 -3.24 27.68 27.61
CA THR A 116 -3.49 28.92 28.38
C THR A 116 -4.93 29.06 28.84
N ASN A 117 -5.72 27.99 28.74
CA ASN A 117 -7.13 28.01 29.12
C ASN A 117 -7.24 28.02 30.66
N ALA A 118 -8.24 28.70 31.22
CA ALA A 118 -8.39 28.83 32.67
C ALA A 118 -8.74 27.52 33.41
N SER A 119 -9.22 26.49 32.68
CA SER A 119 -9.43 25.15 33.22
C SER A 119 -8.11 24.37 33.31
N ASN A 120 -8.12 23.20 33.96
CA ASN A 120 -6.93 22.33 34.02
C ASN A 120 -6.72 21.55 32.72
N GLN A 121 -5.47 21.46 32.30
CA GLN A 121 -4.96 20.53 31.30
C GLN A 121 -3.95 19.59 31.95
N LEU A 122 -4.15 18.28 31.79
CA LEU A 122 -3.50 17.24 32.60
C LEU A 122 -3.03 16.06 31.75
N ASN A 123 -2.10 15.28 32.30
CA ASN A 123 -1.69 13.97 31.79
C ASN A 123 -1.27 13.99 30.30
N PRO A 124 -0.21 14.74 29.94
CA PRO A 124 0.28 14.74 28.57
C PRO A 124 0.86 13.37 28.19
N ALA A 125 0.73 13.02 26.90
CA ALA A 125 1.48 11.96 26.24
C ALA A 125 2.03 12.49 24.91
N ILE A 126 3.13 11.92 24.43
CA ILE A 126 3.83 12.43 23.24
C ILE A 126 4.35 11.29 22.37
N HIS A 127 4.19 11.43 21.05
CA HIS A 127 4.84 10.60 20.06
C HIS A 127 5.07 11.41 18.77
N GLY A 128 6.28 11.36 18.24
CA GLY A 128 6.63 12.12 17.03
C GLY A 128 6.42 13.61 17.22
N ASP A 129 5.57 14.18 16.36
CA ASP A 129 5.27 15.60 16.26
C ASP A 129 3.93 15.97 16.95
N ARG A 130 3.45 15.12 17.87
CA ARG A 130 2.12 15.23 18.51
C ARG A 130 2.19 15.09 20.03
N ILE A 131 1.56 16.03 20.73
CA ILE A 131 1.31 15.98 22.18
C ILE A 131 -0.20 15.89 22.39
N VAL A 132 -0.67 14.93 23.19
CA VAL A 132 -2.09 14.78 23.56
C VAL A 132 -2.27 14.96 25.07
N TRP A 133 -3.41 15.48 25.51
CA TRP A 133 -3.70 15.71 26.94
C TRP A 133 -5.19 15.66 27.27
N GLU A 134 -5.52 15.58 28.56
CA GLU A 134 -6.86 15.77 29.10
C GLU A 134 -7.16 17.25 29.33
N ASP A 135 -8.23 17.79 28.76
CA ASP A 135 -8.64 19.19 28.90
C ASP A 135 -10.00 19.31 29.59
N LEU A 136 -10.08 20.09 30.69
CA LEU A 136 -11.30 20.29 31.47
C LEU A 136 -12.11 21.54 31.05
N ARG A 137 -11.82 22.15 29.90
CA ARG A 137 -12.46 23.42 29.49
C ARG A 137 -13.96 23.32 29.23
N ASN A 138 -14.48 22.12 28.96
CA ASN A 138 -15.89 21.90 28.61
C ASN A 138 -16.73 21.35 29.77
N GLY A 139 -16.17 21.25 30.97
CA GLY A 139 -16.86 20.78 32.18
C GLY A 139 -16.71 19.29 32.47
N ASN A 140 -16.39 18.50 31.46
CA ASN A 140 -15.85 17.14 31.51
C ASN A 140 -14.40 17.14 30.99
N ALA A 141 -13.72 15.99 31.09
CA ALA A 141 -12.41 15.82 30.45
C ALA A 141 -12.62 15.40 29.00
N ASP A 142 -12.01 16.13 28.08
CA ASP A 142 -11.92 15.79 26.66
C ASP A 142 -10.45 15.58 26.27
N ILE A 143 -10.19 14.81 25.22
CA ILE A 143 -8.84 14.64 24.68
C ILE A 143 -8.56 15.73 23.64
N TYR A 144 -7.46 16.43 23.81
CA TYR A 144 -6.93 17.40 22.87
C TYR A 144 -5.57 16.99 22.37
N MET A 145 -5.18 17.53 21.21
CA MET A 145 -3.91 17.30 20.55
C MET A 145 -3.28 18.61 20.11
N TYR A 146 -1.95 18.69 20.20
CA TYR A 146 -1.12 19.77 19.68
C TYR A 146 -0.11 19.21 18.69
N THR A 147 -0.04 19.83 17.52
CA THR A 147 0.97 19.54 16.49
C THR A 147 2.12 20.51 16.62
N ILE A 148 3.33 19.99 16.92
CA ILE A 148 4.49 20.84 17.25
C ILE A 148 4.97 21.63 16.03
N SER A 149 5.08 20.98 14.86
CA SER A 149 5.59 21.59 13.63
C SER A 149 4.83 22.82 13.15
N ASN A 150 3.52 22.90 13.39
CA ASN A 150 2.67 23.99 12.91
C ASN A 150 1.93 24.76 14.03
N GLY A 151 2.07 24.33 15.28
CA GLY A 151 1.45 24.97 16.44
C GLY A 151 -0.07 24.84 16.53
N THR A 152 -0.68 23.89 15.81
CA THR A 152 -2.14 23.71 15.77
C THR A 152 -2.64 22.90 16.96
N THR A 153 -3.71 23.36 17.60
CA THR A 153 -4.44 22.62 18.64
C THR A 153 -5.77 22.12 18.08
N THR A 154 -6.07 20.83 18.28
CA THR A 154 -7.29 20.16 17.83
C THR A 154 -7.97 19.48 19.00
N GLN A 155 -9.29 19.62 19.12
CA GLN A 155 -10.11 18.81 20.02
C GLN A 155 -10.43 17.48 19.34
N LEU A 156 -10.12 16.35 19.99
CA LEU A 156 -10.37 15.02 19.41
C LEU A 156 -11.69 14.43 19.88
N THR A 157 -12.12 14.70 21.12
CA THR A 157 -13.36 14.15 21.67
C THR A 157 -14.33 15.26 22.08
N THR A 158 -15.63 15.00 21.91
CA THR A 158 -16.71 15.96 22.21
C THR A 158 -17.88 15.34 22.98
N ASP A 159 -17.75 14.10 23.43
CA ASP A 159 -18.80 13.40 24.15
C ASP A 159 -19.02 14.00 25.55
N ALA A 160 -20.25 13.96 26.05
CA ALA A 160 -20.63 14.63 27.30
C ALA A 160 -20.03 13.99 28.57
N PHE A 161 -19.49 12.78 28.47
CA PHE A 161 -18.83 12.08 29.57
C PHE A 161 -17.31 12.29 29.54
N ALA A 162 -16.59 11.85 30.56
CA ALA A 162 -15.15 12.10 30.64
C ALA A 162 -14.35 11.12 29.75
N GLN A 163 -13.42 11.67 28.98
CA GLN A 163 -12.32 10.97 28.32
C GLN A 163 -11.01 11.27 29.05
N ARG A 164 -10.27 10.23 29.44
CA ARG A 164 -9.12 10.36 30.35
C ARG A 164 -7.95 9.47 29.95
N SER A 165 -6.77 9.84 30.46
CA SER A 165 -5.51 9.11 30.36
C SER A 165 -5.16 8.74 28.92
N PRO A 166 -4.99 9.75 28.04
CA PRO A 166 -4.62 9.49 26.66
C PRO A 166 -3.22 8.87 26.57
N ALA A 167 -3.03 7.99 25.61
CA ALA A 167 -1.72 7.52 25.16
C ALA A 167 -1.67 7.57 23.62
N ILE A 168 -0.47 7.75 23.06
CA ILE A 168 -0.27 7.92 21.61
C ILE A 168 0.95 7.14 21.14
N HIS A 169 0.84 6.50 19.97
CA HIS A 169 1.95 5.92 19.23
C HIS A 169 1.65 5.90 17.73
N GLY A 170 2.52 6.53 16.93
CA GLY A 170 2.23 6.77 15.51
C GLY A 170 0.96 7.60 15.35
N ASP A 171 0.06 7.13 14.50
CA ASP A 171 -1.25 7.73 14.25
C ASP A 171 -2.35 7.21 15.17
N THR A 172 -2.02 6.33 16.11
CA THR A 172 -2.98 5.78 17.06
C THR A 172 -3.01 6.57 18.36
N ILE A 173 -4.20 7.02 18.77
CA ILE A 173 -4.48 7.57 20.11
C ILE A 173 -5.47 6.66 20.82
N VAL A 174 -5.24 6.37 22.10
CA VAL A 174 -6.17 5.60 22.93
C VAL A 174 -6.47 6.34 24.23
N TRP A 175 -7.69 6.20 24.75
CA TRP A 175 -8.10 6.81 26.03
C TRP A 175 -9.12 5.95 26.76
N GLN A 176 -9.36 6.29 28.03
CA GLN A 176 -10.48 5.78 28.83
C GLN A 176 -11.71 6.64 28.58
N ASP A 177 -12.85 6.03 28.31
CA ASP A 177 -14.10 6.72 28.02
C ASP A 177 -15.22 6.26 28.96
N GLU A 178 -15.98 7.20 29.52
CA GLU A 178 -17.05 6.93 30.49
C GLU A 178 -18.47 6.97 29.88
N ARG A 179 -18.62 7.13 28.56
CA ARG A 179 -19.93 7.36 27.91
C ARG A 179 -20.95 6.22 28.02
N HIS A 180 -20.51 5.04 28.42
CA HIS A 180 -21.36 3.85 28.58
C HIS A 180 -21.51 3.36 30.03
N GLY A 181 -21.20 4.20 31.01
CA GLY A 181 -21.39 3.90 32.43
C GLY A 181 -20.33 2.99 33.06
N SER A 182 -19.48 2.37 32.24
CA SER A 182 -18.18 1.78 32.59
C SER A 182 -17.08 2.59 31.91
N ARG A 183 -15.85 2.55 32.45
CA ARG A 183 -14.65 3.00 31.74
C ARG A 183 -14.27 1.94 30.72
N ASP A 184 -14.35 2.30 29.45
CA ASP A 184 -13.93 1.47 28.33
C ASP A 184 -12.72 2.11 27.64
N ILE A 185 -11.91 1.31 26.94
CA ILE A 185 -10.83 1.85 26.13
C ILE A 185 -11.36 2.16 24.75
N TYR A 186 -11.08 3.38 24.29
CA TYR A 186 -11.36 3.83 22.95
C TYR A 186 -10.06 4.01 22.18
N HIS A 187 -10.19 3.91 20.88
CA HIS A 187 -9.16 4.06 19.88
C HIS A 187 -9.57 5.16 18.91
N TYR A 188 -8.59 5.94 18.48
CA TYR A 188 -8.72 6.90 17.41
C TYR A 188 -7.55 6.79 16.48
N ASP A 189 -7.89 6.65 15.20
CA ASP A 189 -6.93 6.66 14.12
C ASP A 189 -6.86 8.08 13.53
N LEU A 190 -5.69 8.71 13.63
CA LEU A 190 -5.45 10.04 13.11
C LEU A 190 -5.44 10.10 11.57
N SER A 191 -5.18 8.98 10.89
CA SER A 191 -5.12 8.92 9.43
C SER A 191 -6.52 8.91 8.80
N THR A 192 -7.45 8.17 9.40
CA THR A 192 -8.84 8.05 8.92
C THR A 192 -9.81 8.97 9.66
N GLY A 193 -9.45 9.41 10.86
CA GLY A 193 -10.35 10.12 11.78
C GLY A 193 -11.38 9.22 12.46
N ASN A 194 -11.22 7.89 12.37
CA ASN A 194 -12.17 6.92 12.91
C ASN A 194 -11.96 6.71 14.41
N GLU A 195 -13.08 6.80 15.15
CA GLU A 195 -13.15 6.50 16.58
C GLU A 195 -13.82 5.14 16.79
N THR A 196 -13.18 4.25 17.57
CA THR A 196 -13.69 2.90 17.82
C THR A 196 -13.61 2.53 19.30
N ARG A 197 -14.70 1.96 19.84
CA ARG A 197 -14.71 1.38 21.19
C ARG A 197 -14.02 0.02 21.17
N MET A 198 -12.87 -0.11 21.84
CA MET A 198 -12.13 -1.38 21.89
C MET A 198 -12.65 -2.37 22.92
N THR A 199 -13.16 -1.88 24.06
CA THR A 199 -13.62 -2.76 25.14
C THR A 199 -15.09 -2.53 25.43
N THR A 200 -15.82 -3.60 25.76
CA THR A 200 -17.26 -3.57 26.03
C THR A 200 -17.63 -4.22 27.36
N SER A 201 -16.65 -4.47 28.21
CA SER A 201 -16.89 -5.17 29.46
C SER A 201 -17.60 -4.27 30.46
N ARG A 202 -18.50 -4.85 31.26
CA ARG A 202 -19.19 -4.13 32.35
C ARG A 202 -18.29 -3.68 33.51
N PHE A 203 -17.02 -4.11 33.51
CA PHE A 203 -16.02 -3.75 34.52
C PHE A 203 -15.18 -2.57 34.01
N PHE A 204 -14.34 -1.98 34.85
CA PHE A 204 -13.49 -0.87 34.41
C PHE A 204 -12.25 -1.37 33.65
N GLN A 205 -12.00 -0.76 32.49
CA GLN A 205 -10.74 -0.81 31.76
C GLN A 205 -10.07 0.56 31.86
N GLU A 206 -8.82 0.58 32.33
CA GLU A 206 -8.14 1.80 32.75
C GLU A 206 -6.67 1.81 32.32
N LEU A 207 -6.10 3.02 32.30
CA LEU A 207 -4.70 3.33 32.01
C LEU A 207 -4.19 2.63 30.74
N PRO A 208 -4.77 2.96 29.56
CA PRO A 208 -4.32 2.35 28.33
C PRO A 208 -2.90 2.81 27.98
N ALA A 209 -2.15 1.94 27.32
CA ALA A 209 -0.91 2.27 26.63
C ALA A 209 -0.91 1.60 25.26
N VAL A 210 -0.34 2.25 24.26
CA VAL A 210 -0.34 1.79 22.87
C VAL A 210 1.06 1.75 22.29
N TYR A 211 1.35 0.72 21.49
CA TYR A 211 2.59 0.57 20.74
C TYR A 211 2.37 -0.34 19.52
N GLY A 212 2.64 0.17 18.32
CA GLY A 212 2.61 -0.62 17.07
C GLY A 212 1.34 -1.47 16.90
N GLY A 213 0.16 -0.85 16.95
CA GLY A 213 -1.15 -1.52 16.81
C GLY A 213 -1.62 -2.34 18.02
N ARG A 214 -0.80 -2.45 19.06
CA ARG A 214 -1.15 -3.16 20.30
C ARG A 214 -1.53 -2.16 21.38
N THR A 215 -2.68 -2.40 22.00
CA THR A 215 -3.10 -1.63 23.18
C THR A 215 -3.15 -2.53 24.39
N VAL A 216 -2.56 -2.09 25.49
CA VAL A 216 -2.64 -2.75 26.80
C VAL A 216 -3.41 -1.88 27.77
N TRP A 217 -4.14 -2.49 28.71
CA TRP A 217 -4.90 -1.77 29.73
C TRP A 217 -4.98 -2.58 31.03
N GLN A 218 -5.30 -1.89 32.12
CA GLN A 218 -5.68 -2.51 33.39
C GLN A 218 -7.16 -2.88 33.37
N ASP A 219 -7.49 -4.11 33.73
CA ASP A 219 -8.84 -4.64 33.69
C ASP A 219 -9.30 -5.12 35.06
N SER A 220 -10.51 -4.71 35.46
CA SER A 220 -11.10 -5.02 36.76
C SER A 220 -12.07 -6.21 36.73
N ARG A 221 -12.09 -7.04 35.67
CA ARG A 221 -12.95 -8.24 35.56
C ARG A 221 -12.66 -9.30 36.62
N ASN A 222 -11.46 -9.32 37.20
CA ASN A 222 -11.09 -10.33 38.17
C ASN A 222 -11.79 -10.10 39.53
N PRO A 223 -12.64 -11.03 40.00
CA PRO A 223 -13.40 -10.86 41.23
C PRO A 223 -12.54 -10.88 42.51
N ALA A 224 -11.25 -11.23 42.43
CA ALA A 224 -10.31 -11.19 43.56
C ALA A 224 -9.77 -9.77 43.89
N ALA A 225 -10.35 -8.72 43.31
CA ALA A 225 -10.02 -7.31 43.51
C ALA A 225 -8.61 -6.86 43.07
N ASN A 226 -7.85 -7.72 42.40
CA ASN A 226 -6.65 -7.34 41.66
C ASN A 226 -7.02 -6.95 40.23
N LYS A 227 -6.53 -5.79 39.77
CA LYS A 227 -6.57 -5.44 38.34
C LYS A 227 -5.51 -6.26 37.62
N ASP A 228 -5.86 -6.86 36.48
CA ASP A 228 -4.92 -7.59 35.63
C ASP A 228 -4.56 -6.75 34.39
N ILE A 229 -3.37 -6.95 33.82
CA ILE A 229 -2.97 -6.32 32.56
C ILE A 229 -3.47 -7.17 31.41
N TRP A 230 -4.29 -6.57 30.55
CA TRP A 230 -4.80 -7.17 29.32
C TRP A 230 -4.17 -6.51 28.11
N MET A 231 -4.12 -7.24 27.01
CA MET A 231 -3.67 -6.76 25.71
C MET A 231 -4.75 -7.05 24.68
N GLY A 232 -5.08 -6.04 23.89
CA GLY A 232 -5.85 -6.13 22.66
C GLY A 232 -4.93 -5.80 21.48
N VAL A 233 -5.15 -6.48 20.36
CA VAL A 233 -4.52 -6.15 19.09
C VAL A 233 -5.64 -5.55 18.25
N LEU A 234 -5.48 -4.30 17.85
CA LEU A 234 -6.25 -3.79 16.72
C LEU A 234 -5.51 -4.21 15.47
N ARG A 235 -6.29 -4.72 14.52
CA ARG A 235 -5.83 -5.04 13.19
C ARG A 235 -6.44 -3.92 12.32
N PRO A 236 -5.66 -2.86 12.02
CA PRO A 236 -6.15 -1.77 11.20
C PRO A 236 -6.61 -2.32 9.85
N ASP A 237 -7.70 -1.75 9.36
CA ASP A 237 -8.34 -2.03 8.08
C ASP A 237 -8.86 -0.65 7.64
N ARG A 238 -8.04 0.05 6.84
CA ARG A 238 -8.19 1.48 6.54
C ARG A 238 -9.37 1.76 5.62
N ASP A 239 -9.70 0.83 4.74
CA ASP A 239 -10.78 0.95 3.77
C ASP A 239 -12.03 0.10 4.11
N ASP A 240 -11.98 -0.65 5.22
CA ASP A 240 -13.07 -1.46 5.80
C ASP A 240 -13.53 -2.56 4.83
N ASP A 241 -12.58 -3.13 4.08
CA ASP A 241 -12.83 -4.21 3.11
C ASP A 241 -12.82 -5.62 3.76
N GLY A 242 -12.34 -5.71 5.01
CA GLY A 242 -12.23 -6.94 5.79
C GLY A 242 -10.84 -7.57 5.79
N THR A 243 -9.88 -6.98 5.09
CA THR A 243 -8.46 -7.33 5.04
C THR A 243 -7.67 -6.31 5.88
N GLU A 244 -6.69 -6.81 6.61
CA GLU A 244 -5.92 -5.96 7.52
C GLU A 244 -4.82 -5.27 6.72
N ASP A 245 -4.56 -3.98 6.96
CA ASP A 245 -3.56 -3.15 6.25
C ASP A 245 -2.19 -3.82 6.08
N GLY A 246 -1.78 -4.66 7.03
CA GLY A 246 -0.48 -5.36 6.98
C GLY A 246 -0.45 -6.59 6.07
N SER A 247 -1.61 -7.03 5.58
CA SER A 247 -1.81 -8.14 4.65
C SER A 247 -2.54 -7.70 3.37
N ASP A 248 -2.94 -6.43 3.30
CA ASP A 248 -3.66 -5.82 2.20
C ASP A 248 -2.67 -5.11 1.26
N MET A 249 -2.69 -5.49 -0.01
CA MET A 249 -1.85 -4.91 -1.05
C MET A 249 -2.39 -3.56 -1.57
N PHE A 250 -3.66 -3.26 -1.31
CA PHE A 250 -4.32 -2.01 -1.66
C PHE A 250 -5.03 -1.40 -0.44
N PRO A 251 -4.29 -1.05 0.63
CA PRO A 251 -4.86 -0.74 1.95
C PRO A 251 -5.63 0.59 2.06
N ASP A 252 -5.95 1.22 0.92
CA ASP A 252 -6.75 2.43 0.82
C ASP A 252 -7.86 2.29 -0.27
N ASP A 253 -7.99 1.11 -0.89
CA ASP A 253 -8.96 0.83 -1.95
C ASP A 253 -9.81 -0.42 -1.65
N PRO A 254 -11.07 -0.23 -1.20
CA PRO A 254 -11.89 -1.32 -0.70
C PRO A 254 -12.38 -2.27 -1.80
N ALA A 255 -12.01 -2.02 -3.05
CA ALA A 255 -12.36 -2.87 -4.18
C ALA A 255 -11.49 -4.14 -4.26
N ALA A 256 -10.24 -4.13 -3.78
CA ALA A 256 -9.32 -5.25 -3.90
C ALA A 256 -8.29 -5.29 -2.76
N ALA A 257 -7.70 -6.45 -2.50
CA ALA A 257 -6.69 -6.62 -1.45
C ALA A 257 -5.47 -7.48 -1.83
N ASN A 258 -5.52 -8.19 -2.96
CA ASN A 258 -4.50 -9.16 -3.36
C ASN A 258 -3.78 -8.71 -4.63
N ASP A 259 -2.46 -8.80 -4.60
CA ASP A 259 -1.52 -8.59 -5.73
C ASP A 259 -0.36 -9.58 -5.50
N THR A 260 -0.34 -10.66 -6.28
CA THR A 260 0.56 -11.79 -6.02
C THR A 260 1.98 -11.55 -6.52
N ASP A 261 2.15 -10.83 -7.63
CA ASP A 261 3.47 -10.57 -8.23
C ASP A 261 4.03 -9.17 -7.94
N GLY A 262 3.22 -8.30 -7.35
CA GLY A 262 3.61 -6.98 -6.84
C GLY A 262 3.70 -5.92 -7.94
N ASP A 263 3.01 -6.10 -9.05
CA ASP A 263 3.05 -5.18 -10.18
C ASP A 263 2.08 -3.98 -10.04
N GLY A 264 1.22 -4.01 -9.01
CA GLY A 264 0.25 -2.97 -8.69
C GLY A 264 -1.13 -3.15 -9.32
N PHE A 265 -1.40 -4.29 -9.96
CA PHE A 265 -2.71 -4.66 -10.46
C PHE A 265 -3.32 -5.78 -9.59
N PRO A 266 -4.61 -5.67 -9.20
CA PRO A 266 -5.23 -6.68 -8.35
C PRO A 266 -5.50 -8.01 -9.06
N ASP A 267 -5.15 -9.12 -8.41
CA ASP A 267 -5.46 -10.49 -8.85
C ASP A 267 -6.98 -10.71 -9.02
N MET A 268 -7.77 -10.08 -8.14
CA MET A 268 -9.22 -10.24 -8.09
C MET A 268 -9.90 -9.10 -7.31
N TRP A 269 -11.18 -8.86 -7.62
CA TRP A 269 -12.03 -7.98 -6.82
C TRP A 269 -12.49 -8.67 -5.53
N ASN A 270 -12.63 -7.87 -4.48
CA ASN A 270 -13.26 -8.27 -3.24
C ASN A 270 -14.74 -8.68 -3.46
N PRO A 271 -15.32 -9.52 -2.58
CA PRO A 271 -16.68 -10.02 -2.76
C PRO A 271 -17.72 -8.92 -2.97
N GLY A 272 -18.37 -8.92 -4.14
CA GLY A 272 -19.41 -7.97 -4.50
C GLY A 272 -18.90 -6.60 -4.96
N LYS A 273 -17.58 -6.44 -5.16
CA LYS A 273 -16.95 -5.27 -5.73
C LYS A 273 -16.67 -5.44 -7.22
N SER A 274 -16.30 -4.34 -7.85
CA SER A 274 -15.93 -4.23 -9.27
C SER A 274 -14.98 -3.05 -9.47
N GLU A 275 -14.46 -2.87 -10.69
CA GLU A 275 -13.69 -1.67 -11.07
C GLU A 275 -14.40 -0.36 -10.71
N TRP A 276 -15.74 -0.34 -10.75
CA TRP A 276 -16.53 0.86 -10.45
C TRP A 276 -16.51 1.25 -8.97
N ASP A 277 -16.16 0.31 -8.09
CA ASP A 277 -16.06 0.51 -6.65
C ASP A 277 -14.65 0.97 -6.23
N SER A 278 -13.67 0.93 -7.15
CA SER A 278 -12.30 1.36 -6.87
C SER A 278 -12.23 2.86 -6.56
N THR A 279 -11.54 3.19 -5.45
CA THR A 279 -11.28 4.56 -4.99
C THR A 279 -9.95 5.12 -5.52
N SER A 280 -9.09 4.27 -6.09
CA SER A 280 -7.81 4.63 -6.67
C SER A 280 -7.93 5.58 -7.87
N VAL A 281 -6.87 6.35 -8.10
CA VAL A 281 -6.75 7.27 -9.24
C VAL A 281 -5.41 7.04 -9.96
N PRO A 282 -5.40 6.46 -11.17
CA PRO A 282 -6.55 5.91 -11.91
C PRO A 282 -7.18 4.73 -11.15
N ARG A 283 -8.42 4.36 -11.53
CA ARG A 283 -9.08 3.19 -10.96
C ARG A 283 -8.26 1.94 -11.24
N LEU A 284 -8.26 1.03 -10.28
CA LEU A 284 -7.64 -0.28 -10.44
C LEU A 284 -8.31 -1.04 -11.59
N ARG A 285 -7.55 -1.94 -12.22
CA ARG A 285 -8.02 -2.90 -13.22
C ARG A 285 -7.51 -4.28 -12.81
N LEU A 286 -8.27 -5.33 -13.09
CA LEU A 286 -7.79 -6.68 -12.78
C LEU A 286 -6.56 -7.00 -13.62
N ASP A 287 -5.66 -7.72 -12.98
CA ASP A 287 -4.48 -8.27 -13.61
C ASP A 287 -4.87 -9.48 -14.50
N GLY A 288 -4.54 -9.38 -15.79
CA GLY A 288 -4.65 -10.46 -16.77
C GLY A 288 -3.60 -11.56 -16.57
N PHE A 289 -2.48 -11.26 -15.91
CA PHE A 289 -1.37 -12.17 -15.65
C PHE A 289 -0.90 -12.15 -14.17
N PRO A 290 -1.74 -12.62 -13.20
CA PRO A 290 -1.49 -12.50 -11.75
C PRO A 290 -0.20 -13.12 -11.16
N LEU A 291 0.64 -13.72 -12.00
CA LEU A 291 1.88 -14.40 -11.60
C LEU A 291 3.10 -13.89 -12.39
N ASP A 292 2.91 -12.95 -13.32
CA ASP A 292 3.94 -12.44 -14.21
C ASP A 292 4.00 -10.91 -14.19
N PRO A 293 4.91 -10.32 -13.38
CA PRO A 293 4.92 -8.88 -13.14
C PRO A 293 5.34 -8.05 -14.38
N ALA A 294 5.71 -8.72 -15.48
CA ALA A 294 6.06 -8.06 -16.72
C ALA A 294 4.83 -7.53 -17.48
N ALA A 295 3.64 -8.08 -17.26
CA ALA A 295 2.43 -7.77 -18.02
C ALA A 295 1.19 -7.83 -17.13
N SER A 296 0.18 -7.00 -17.43
CA SER A 296 -1.06 -6.95 -16.64
C SER A 296 -2.34 -6.83 -17.46
N MET A 297 -2.26 -6.51 -18.76
CA MET A 297 -3.42 -6.28 -19.62
C MET A 297 -3.59 -7.41 -20.65
N ASP A 298 -4.80 -7.97 -20.69
CA ASP A 298 -5.27 -8.98 -21.65
C ASP A 298 -6.73 -8.63 -21.99
N THR A 299 -6.93 -7.85 -23.04
CA THR A 299 -8.25 -7.24 -23.31
C THR A 299 -9.28 -8.26 -23.80
N ASP A 300 -8.87 -9.27 -24.57
CA ASP A 300 -9.77 -10.27 -25.14
C ASP A 300 -9.74 -11.64 -24.44
N GLY A 301 -8.81 -11.83 -23.50
CA GLY A 301 -8.72 -13.01 -22.64
C GLY A 301 -8.08 -14.21 -23.32
N ASP A 302 -7.23 -13.99 -24.34
CA ASP A 302 -6.59 -15.05 -25.10
C ASP A 302 -5.28 -15.56 -24.47
N GLY A 303 -4.79 -14.89 -23.43
CA GLY A 303 -3.59 -15.22 -22.69
C GLY A 303 -2.30 -14.64 -23.27
N TYR A 304 -2.37 -13.67 -24.18
CA TYR A 304 -1.25 -12.88 -24.67
C TYR A 304 -1.37 -11.41 -24.21
N PRO A 305 -0.31 -10.80 -23.67
CA PRO A 305 -0.41 -9.42 -23.19
C PRO A 305 -0.61 -8.38 -24.30
N ASP A 306 -1.53 -7.43 -24.08
CA ASP A 306 -1.70 -6.26 -24.94
C ASP A 306 -0.43 -5.39 -24.99
N GLU A 307 0.23 -5.24 -23.82
CA GLU A 307 1.45 -4.45 -23.64
C GLU A 307 2.28 -4.93 -22.43
N TRP A 308 3.54 -4.52 -22.38
CA TRP A 308 4.39 -4.71 -21.20
C TRP A 308 4.14 -3.61 -20.16
N ASN A 309 4.18 -3.96 -18.88
CA ASN A 309 4.16 -3.02 -17.77
C ASN A 309 5.32 -2.00 -17.88
N GLU A 310 5.17 -0.82 -17.25
CA GLU A 310 6.11 0.29 -17.43
C GLU A 310 7.57 -0.13 -17.12
N GLY A 311 8.43 -0.03 -18.14
CA GLY A 311 9.84 -0.36 -18.01
C GLY A 311 10.19 -1.85 -18.11
N MET A 312 9.19 -2.72 -18.33
CA MET A 312 9.36 -4.15 -18.52
C MET A 312 9.52 -4.53 -19.99
N THR A 313 10.05 -5.72 -20.22
CA THR A 313 10.21 -6.34 -21.55
C THR A 313 9.93 -7.83 -21.46
N GLN A 314 9.86 -8.51 -22.61
CA GLN A 314 9.78 -9.98 -22.68
C GLN A 314 10.86 -10.70 -21.84
N ASN A 315 12.05 -10.11 -21.70
CA ASN A 315 13.12 -10.71 -20.90
C ASN A 315 12.83 -10.71 -19.40
N ASP A 316 11.91 -9.86 -18.94
CA ASP A 316 11.50 -9.75 -17.55
C ASP A 316 10.35 -10.71 -17.20
N SER A 317 9.62 -11.21 -18.20
CA SER A 317 8.55 -12.20 -18.01
C SER A 317 9.03 -13.44 -17.24
N THR A 318 8.27 -13.82 -16.22
CA THR A 318 8.53 -14.97 -15.35
C THR A 318 7.86 -16.27 -15.84
N SER A 319 6.95 -16.16 -16.82
CA SER A 319 6.26 -17.28 -17.44
C SER A 319 7.19 -18.23 -18.19
N ASP A 320 6.78 -19.50 -18.29
CA ASP A 320 7.45 -20.54 -19.08
C ASP A 320 6.44 -21.23 -20.02
N PRO A 321 6.50 -20.99 -21.34
CA PRO A 321 7.43 -20.09 -22.02
C PRO A 321 7.20 -18.61 -21.64
N LYS A 322 8.21 -17.76 -21.88
CA LYS A 322 8.08 -16.31 -21.71
C LYS A 322 6.92 -15.78 -22.53
N LEU A 323 6.15 -14.86 -21.96
CA LEU A 323 5.04 -14.22 -22.66
C LEU A 323 5.54 -13.49 -23.92
N ARG A 324 4.63 -13.29 -24.88
CA ARG A 324 4.84 -12.51 -26.11
C ARG A 324 3.65 -11.58 -26.24
N LEU A 325 3.89 -10.35 -26.71
CA LEU A 325 2.80 -9.41 -26.93
C LEU A 325 1.81 -9.94 -27.95
N ASP A 326 0.57 -9.55 -27.75
CA ASP A 326 -0.53 -9.75 -28.66
C ASP A 326 -0.51 -8.68 -29.76
N ASP A 327 -0.37 -9.13 -31.01
CA ASP A 327 -0.44 -8.26 -32.18
C ASP A 327 -1.90 -7.90 -32.55
N PHE A 328 -2.89 -8.62 -31.97
CA PHE A 328 -4.33 -8.47 -32.18
C PHE A 328 -5.14 -8.39 -30.86
N PRO A 329 -4.90 -7.38 -29.99
CA PRO A 329 -5.43 -7.28 -28.60
C PRO A 329 -6.96 -7.12 -28.45
N ASN A 330 -7.73 -7.31 -29.52
CA ASN A 330 -9.19 -7.26 -29.48
C ASN A 330 -9.82 -8.47 -30.20
N ASP A 331 -9.03 -9.48 -30.56
CA ASP A 331 -9.46 -10.67 -31.26
C ASP A 331 -8.88 -11.95 -30.66
N ILE A 332 -9.69 -12.58 -29.79
CA ILE A 332 -9.38 -13.82 -29.08
C ILE A 332 -8.87 -14.98 -29.98
N ALA A 333 -9.13 -14.93 -31.28
CA ALA A 333 -8.77 -15.98 -32.20
C ALA A 333 -7.30 -15.96 -32.63
N ALA A 334 -6.61 -14.83 -32.59
CA ALA A 334 -5.25 -14.70 -33.13
C ALA A 334 -4.39 -13.74 -32.31
N SER A 335 -3.07 -13.94 -32.32
CA SER A 335 -2.14 -13.09 -31.55
C SER A 335 -0.78 -12.83 -32.22
N LEU A 336 -0.53 -13.38 -33.41
CA LEU A 336 0.79 -13.37 -34.06
C LEU A 336 0.71 -12.70 -35.43
N ASP A 337 1.52 -11.66 -35.62
CA ASP A 337 1.77 -10.99 -36.91
C ASP A 337 3.29 -10.82 -37.08
N THR A 338 3.94 -11.73 -37.80
CA THR A 338 5.41 -11.72 -37.87
C THR A 338 5.95 -10.60 -38.77
N ASP A 339 5.22 -10.22 -39.81
CA ASP A 339 5.69 -9.24 -40.80
C ASP A 339 5.08 -7.83 -40.66
N GLY A 340 4.12 -7.68 -39.75
CA GLY A 340 3.49 -6.43 -39.38
C GLY A 340 2.48 -5.92 -40.40
N ASP A 341 1.92 -6.80 -41.24
CA ASP A 341 0.94 -6.43 -42.27
C ASP A 341 -0.51 -6.34 -41.74
N THR A 342 -0.72 -6.61 -40.45
CA THR A 342 -2.00 -6.62 -39.72
C THR A 342 -2.93 -7.78 -40.06
N ILE A 343 -2.38 -8.90 -40.56
CA ILE A 343 -3.09 -10.14 -40.87
C ILE A 343 -2.41 -11.28 -40.11
N PRO A 344 -3.16 -12.12 -39.38
CA PRO A 344 -2.56 -13.08 -38.48
C PRO A 344 -1.88 -14.24 -39.21
N ASP A 345 -0.67 -14.61 -38.75
CA ASP A 345 0.10 -15.75 -39.25
C ASP A 345 -0.64 -17.09 -39.07
N GLU A 346 -1.29 -17.24 -37.90
CA GLU A 346 -2.01 -18.45 -37.51
C GLU A 346 -3.09 -18.16 -36.45
N TRP A 347 -4.01 -19.11 -36.29
CA TRP A 347 -4.99 -19.05 -35.20
C TRP A 347 -4.35 -19.51 -33.89
N ASN A 348 -4.72 -18.86 -32.79
CA ASN A 348 -4.38 -19.27 -31.44
C ASN A 348 -4.77 -20.75 -31.19
N PRO A 349 -4.06 -21.47 -30.30
CA PRO A 349 -4.32 -22.89 -30.06
C PRO A 349 -5.79 -23.21 -29.76
N GLY A 350 -6.43 -23.97 -30.66
CA GLY A 350 -7.83 -24.39 -30.51
C GLY A 350 -8.87 -23.40 -31.05
N GLN A 351 -8.43 -22.27 -31.62
CA GLN A 351 -9.28 -21.30 -32.32
C GLN A 351 -9.33 -21.59 -33.83
N CYS A 352 -10.31 -21.00 -34.49
CA CYS A 352 -10.46 -20.99 -35.94
C CYS A 352 -11.15 -19.68 -36.39
N GLN A 353 -11.31 -19.51 -37.69
CA GLN A 353 -11.91 -18.29 -38.25
C GLN A 353 -13.29 -17.95 -37.67
N GLU A 354 -14.12 -18.94 -37.37
CA GLU A 354 -15.45 -18.70 -36.77
C GLU A 354 -15.38 -18.11 -35.34
N ASN A 355 -14.21 -18.20 -34.70
CA ASN A 355 -13.97 -17.62 -33.38
C ASN A 355 -13.53 -16.16 -33.44
N SER A 356 -13.11 -15.66 -34.61
CA SER A 356 -12.63 -14.28 -34.75
C SER A 356 -13.76 -13.30 -34.46
N THR A 357 -13.48 -12.33 -33.59
CA THR A 357 -14.43 -11.26 -33.22
C THR A 357 -14.35 -10.06 -34.17
N THR A 358 -13.31 -9.98 -34.98
CA THR A 358 -13.04 -8.89 -35.94
C THR A 358 -13.04 -9.34 -37.40
N ASP A 359 -13.51 -10.57 -37.68
CA ASP A 359 -13.60 -11.16 -39.02
C ASP A 359 -12.23 -11.34 -39.73
N LEU A 360 -11.18 -11.68 -38.97
CA LEU A 360 -9.83 -11.94 -39.49
C LEU A 360 -9.78 -13.14 -40.45
N VAL A 361 -8.75 -13.16 -41.27
CA VAL A 361 -8.36 -14.27 -42.16
C VAL A 361 -6.88 -14.56 -41.94
N ILE A 362 -6.46 -15.82 -42.12
CA ILE A 362 -5.06 -16.18 -41.96
C ILE A 362 -4.23 -15.72 -43.14
N ASP A 363 -3.06 -15.17 -42.83
CA ASP A 363 -2.05 -14.82 -43.80
C ASP A 363 -1.44 -16.08 -44.45
N LYS A 364 -1.48 -16.12 -45.78
CA LYS A 364 -0.85 -17.18 -46.58
C LYS A 364 0.66 -16.97 -46.78
N PHE A 365 1.16 -15.77 -46.50
CA PHE A 365 2.57 -15.37 -46.62
C PHE A 365 3.09 -14.71 -45.33
N PRO A 366 3.06 -15.40 -44.17
CA PRO A 366 3.31 -14.83 -42.83
C PRO A 366 4.70 -14.25 -42.56
N TYR A 367 5.58 -14.22 -43.56
CA TYR A 367 6.93 -13.68 -43.45
C TYR A 367 7.20 -12.63 -44.53
N ASP A 368 6.20 -12.27 -45.35
CA ASP A 368 6.35 -11.34 -46.45
C ASP A 368 5.21 -10.31 -46.50
N PRO A 369 5.45 -9.07 -46.03
CA PRO A 369 4.38 -8.07 -45.81
C PRO A 369 3.81 -7.49 -47.11
N ALA A 370 4.25 -7.99 -48.26
CA ALA A 370 3.79 -7.58 -49.57
C ALA A 370 2.46 -8.23 -49.96
N ALA A 371 2.10 -9.41 -49.45
CA ALA A 371 0.88 -10.12 -49.84
C ALA A 371 0.37 -11.05 -48.74
N CYS A 372 -0.91 -11.42 -48.80
CA CYS A 372 -1.51 -12.29 -47.78
C CYS A 372 -2.54 -13.32 -48.28
N LEU A 373 -2.97 -13.21 -49.55
CA LEU A 373 -4.01 -14.06 -50.13
C LEU A 373 -3.39 -15.00 -51.15
N ASP A 374 -3.71 -16.28 -51.02
CA ASP A 374 -3.42 -17.36 -51.95
C ASP A 374 -4.66 -18.26 -51.95
N SER A 375 -5.48 -18.12 -52.99
CA SER A 375 -6.81 -18.76 -53.05
C SER A 375 -6.73 -20.25 -53.38
N ASP A 376 -5.65 -20.71 -54.01
CA ASP A 376 -5.48 -22.10 -54.45
C ASP A 376 -4.30 -22.84 -53.81
N ASP A 377 -3.58 -22.16 -52.91
CA ASP A 377 -2.44 -22.66 -52.11
C ASP A 377 -1.25 -23.08 -53.00
N ASP A 378 -1.00 -22.37 -54.10
CA ASP A 378 0.09 -22.66 -55.05
C ASP A 378 1.42 -21.94 -54.73
N GLY A 379 1.38 -21.01 -53.77
CA GLY A 379 2.52 -20.22 -53.31
C GLY A 379 2.75 -18.92 -54.08
N PHE A 380 1.83 -18.51 -54.95
CA PHE A 380 1.80 -17.21 -55.60
C PHE A 380 0.60 -16.38 -55.09
N PRO A 381 0.80 -15.11 -54.71
CA PRO A 381 -0.29 -14.32 -54.17
C PRO A 381 -1.30 -13.89 -55.23
N ASP A 382 -2.60 -14.00 -54.93
CA ASP A 382 -3.70 -13.49 -55.77
C ASP A 382 -3.53 -12.00 -56.12
N ARG A 383 -2.91 -11.24 -55.21
CA ARG A 383 -2.59 -9.81 -55.35
C ARG A 383 -1.63 -9.36 -54.23
N PHE A 384 -0.98 -8.22 -54.45
CA PHE A 384 -0.29 -7.51 -53.36
C PHE A 384 -1.27 -6.81 -52.41
N ASN A 385 -0.85 -6.68 -51.15
CA ASN A 385 -1.52 -5.91 -50.11
C ASN A 385 -1.71 -4.43 -50.53
N PRO A 386 -2.75 -3.74 -50.03
CA PRO A 386 -3.04 -2.37 -50.43
C PRO A 386 -1.83 -1.42 -50.29
N GLY A 387 -1.37 -0.87 -51.41
CA GLY A 387 -0.25 0.07 -51.45
C GLY A 387 1.15 -0.59 -51.50
N LYS A 388 1.21 -1.93 -51.58
CA LYS A 388 2.44 -2.70 -51.77
C LYS A 388 2.64 -3.07 -53.24
N THR A 389 3.89 -3.32 -53.62
CA THR A 389 4.28 -3.88 -54.92
C THR A 389 5.32 -4.99 -54.76
N ALA A 390 5.75 -5.61 -55.86
CA ALA A 390 6.80 -6.63 -55.85
C ALA A 390 8.11 -6.13 -55.22
N GLU A 391 8.40 -4.82 -55.28
CA GLU A 391 9.57 -4.22 -54.65
C GLU A 391 9.51 -4.20 -53.12
N ASP A 392 8.33 -4.33 -52.53
CA ASP A 392 8.13 -4.42 -51.08
C ASP A 392 8.27 -5.86 -50.55
N SER A 393 8.37 -6.85 -51.45
CA SER A 393 8.51 -8.26 -51.08
C SER A 393 9.86 -8.53 -50.44
N THR A 394 9.82 -9.30 -49.35
CA THR A 394 11.03 -9.74 -48.62
C THR A 394 11.52 -11.13 -49.04
N SER A 395 10.73 -11.84 -49.84
CA SER A 395 11.08 -13.13 -50.45
C SER A 395 12.22 -13.00 -51.46
N ASP A 396 12.99 -14.09 -51.63
CA ASP A 396 14.03 -14.21 -52.66
C ASP A 396 13.80 -15.49 -53.49
N PRO A 397 13.35 -15.37 -54.75
CA PRO A 397 13.07 -14.13 -55.48
C PRO A 397 11.83 -13.38 -54.93
N PRO A 398 11.68 -12.07 -55.23
CA PRO A 398 10.49 -11.31 -54.85
C PRO A 398 9.20 -11.98 -55.36
N LEU A 399 8.14 -11.91 -54.55
CA LEU A 399 6.82 -12.41 -54.92
C LEU A 399 6.33 -11.75 -56.21
N ARG A 400 5.61 -12.52 -57.01
CA ARG A 400 4.86 -12.04 -58.19
C ARG A 400 3.39 -12.41 -58.01
N VAL A 401 2.50 -11.61 -58.58
CA VAL A 401 1.07 -11.88 -58.55
C VAL A 401 0.77 -13.14 -59.37
N ASP A 402 -0.16 -13.95 -58.89
CA ASP A 402 -0.75 -15.04 -59.61
C ASP A 402 -1.75 -14.53 -60.65
N ASP A 403 -1.46 -14.76 -61.93
CA ASP A 403 -2.35 -14.41 -63.03
C ASP A 403 -3.51 -15.42 -63.20
N VAL A 404 -3.45 -16.58 -62.51
CA VAL A 404 -4.40 -17.71 -62.59
C VAL A 404 -4.86 -18.16 -61.17
N PRO A 405 -5.42 -17.27 -60.34
CA PRO A 405 -5.60 -17.42 -58.88
C PRO A 405 -6.63 -18.46 -58.41
N LEU A 406 -7.09 -19.35 -59.28
CA LEU A 406 -8.09 -20.37 -58.97
C LEU A 406 -7.64 -21.77 -59.39
N ASP A 407 -6.43 -21.91 -59.97
CA ASP A 407 -5.91 -23.18 -60.44
C ASP A 407 -4.46 -23.41 -59.99
N PRO A 408 -4.23 -24.28 -58.99
CA PRO A 408 -2.91 -24.42 -58.38
C PRO A 408 -1.87 -25.09 -59.29
N ALA A 409 -2.27 -25.51 -60.49
CA ALA A 409 -1.36 -26.09 -61.46
C ALA A 409 -0.55 -25.05 -62.24
N ALA A 410 -0.98 -23.78 -62.32
CA ALA A 410 -0.32 -22.74 -63.10
C ALA A 410 -0.51 -21.36 -62.48
N SER A 411 0.48 -20.47 -62.61
CA SER A 411 0.44 -19.15 -61.98
C SER A 411 0.78 -17.96 -62.90
N THR A 412 0.88 -18.17 -64.22
CA THR A 412 1.39 -17.16 -65.17
C THR A 412 0.58 -17.17 -66.45
N ASP A 413 0.07 -15.99 -66.83
CA ASP A 413 -0.71 -15.73 -68.04
C ASP A 413 -0.35 -14.30 -68.52
N THR A 414 0.67 -14.21 -69.38
CA THR A 414 1.28 -12.92 -69.73
C THR A 414 0.35 -12.02 -70.54
N ASP A 415 -0.54 -12.59 -71.36
CA ASP A 415 -1.44 -11.85 -72.24
C ASP A 415 -2.86 -11.65 -71.65
N GLY A 416 -3.17 -12.36 -70.56
CA GLY A 416 -4.39 -12.27 -69.78
C GLY A 416 -5.60 -12.85 -70.50
N ASP A 417 -5.40 -13.81 -71.41
CA ASP A 417 -6.48 -14.43 -72.18
C ASP A 417 -7.19 -15.59 -71.44
N GLY A 418 -6.66 -15.95 -70.27
CA GLY A 418 -7.18 -17.00 -69.40
C GLY A 418 -6.60 -18.39 -69.65
N TYR A 419 -5.56 -18.52 -70.48
CA TYR A 419 -4.79 -19.75 -70.65
C TYR A 419 -3.35 -19.55 -70.13
N PRO A 420 -2.85 -20.42 -69.23
CA PRO A 420 -1.53 -20.24 -68.67
C PRO A 420 -0.40 -20.45 -69.67
N ASP A 421 0.67 -19.67 -69.54
CA ASP A 421 1.88 -19.76 -70.37
C ASP A 421 2.63 -21.07 -70.11
N GLU A 422 2.71 -21.48 -68.84
CA GLU A 422 3.38 -22.70 -68.38
C GLU A 422 2.72 -23.28 -67.11
N TRP A 423 3.03 -24.55 -66.80
CA TRP A 423 2.63 -25.18 -65.53
C TRP A 423 3.65 -24.86 -64.44
N ASN A 424 3.18 -24.70 -63.20
CA ASN A 424 4.01 -24.56 -62.01
C ASN A 424 4.98 -25.75 -61.85
N GLU A 425 6.07 -25.54 -61.11
CA GLU A 425 7.12 -26.55 -60.98
C GLU A 425 6.58 -27.91 -60.49
N GLY A 426 6.76 -28.94 -61.31
CA GLY A 426 6.30 -30.31 -61.00
C GLY A 426 4.81 -30.56 -61.28
N MET A 427 4.07 -29.57 -61.76
CA MET A 427 2.67 -29.69 -62.17
C MET A 427 2.53 -30.05 -63.66
N SER A 428 1.31 -30.42 -64.04
CA SER A 428 0.92 -30.73 -65.41
C SER A 428 -0.57 -30.48 -65.60
N GLU A 429 -1.05 -30.58 -66.84
CA GLU A 429 -2.48 -30.50 -67.16
C GLU A 429 -3.37 -31.44 -66.31
N ALA A 430 -2.85 -32.59 -65.89
CA ALA A 430 -3.60 -33.52 -65.04
C ALA A 430 -3.82 -33.01 -63.60
N ASN A 431 -3.07 -31.99 -63.19
CA ASN A 431 -3.18 -31.35 -61.88
C ASN A 431 -4.17 -30.18 -61.87
N SER A 432 -4.58 -29.68 -63.04
CA SER A 432 -5.50 -28.54 -63.14
C SER A 432 -6.86 -28.85 -62.53
N THR A 433 -7.30 -27.98 -61.63
CA THR A 433 -8.59 -28.11 -60.92
C THR A 433 -9.73 -27.44 -61.69
N THR A 434 -9.41 -26.52 -62.59
CA THR A 434 -10.38 -25.77 -63.42
C THR A 434 -10.45 -26.28 -64.87
N GLY A 435 -9.55 -27.20 -65.26
CA GLY A 435 -9.52 -27.83 -66.58
C GLY A 435 -8.84 -26.98 -67.65
N LEU A 436 -7.83 -26.20 -67.26
CA LEU A 436 -7.02 -25.36 -68.14
C LEU A 436 -6.15 -26.17 -69.10
N HIS A 437 -5.76 -25.52 -70.17
CA HIS A 437 -4.76 -25.99 -71.13
C HIS A 437 -3.72 -24.89 -71.32
N LEU A 438 -2.46 -25.24 -71.59
CA LEU A 438 -1.43 -24.24 -71.86
C LEU A 438 -1.78 -23.42 -73.11
N ASP A 439 -1.43 -22.14 -73.07
CA ASP A 439 -1.55 -21.27 -74.23
C ASP A 439 -0.61 -21.72 -75.37
N LEU A 440 -1.13 -21.67 -76.59
CA LEU A 440 -0.40 -21.95 -77.81
C LEU A 440 0.34 -20.71 -78.34
N TRP A 441 0.03 -19.49 -77.86
CA TRP A 441 0.62 -18.22 -78.31
C TRP A 441 0.87 -17.17 -77.20
N PRO A 442 1.72 -17.47 -76.20
CA PRO A 442 1.89 -16.66 -74.97
C PRO A 442 2.63 -15.31 -75.12
N ASP A 443 2.77 -14.79 -76.35
CA ASP A 443 3.60 -13.61 -76.70
C ASP A 443 2.79 -12.42 -77.27
#